data_AF-A0ABD2Z5T3-F1
#
_entry.id   AF-A0ABD2Z5T3-F1
#
_cell.length_a   1.000
_cell.length_b   1.000
_cell.length_c   1.000
_cell.angle_alpha   90.00
_cell.angle_beta   90.00
_cell.angle_gamma   90.00
#
_symmetry.space_group_name_H-M   'P 1'
#
loop_
_entity.id
_entity.type
_entity.pdbx_description
1 polymer ?
#
loop_
_entity_poly.entity_id
_entity_poly.type
_entity_poly.pdbx_seq_one_letter_code
_entity_poly.pdbx_strand_id
1 'polypeptide(L)'
;MATSASNLKIFSHARSISLPTSSHPLLASADEHLRRLKSSEGASACQKLDGLKNLYEYLDDVLQLPLNQQEVSGKWDEEEVILDVSLRLLDICGAVKEIYSQMKESVQTLESSLRRKRSGDHLANEVEKYMFSKKQLNKMMCKCYKELKRAEKNCSIKKDC
;
A
#
# COMPACT_ATOMS: atom_id res chain seq x y z
N MET A 1 40.27 53.45 -41.55
CA MET A 1 41.17 52.56 -40.78
C MET A 1 40.64 51.14 -40.95
N ALA A 2 41.43 50.27 -41.56
CA ALA A 2 41.07 48.88 -41.86
C ALA A 2 41.75 47.90 -40.89
N THR A 3 41.13 46.71 -40.78
CA THR A 3 41.63 45.45 -40.20
C THR A 3 41.60 45.41 -38.66
N SER A 4 41.32 44.31 -37.95
CA SER A 4 41.40 42.87 -38.27
C SER A 4 40.45 42.05 -37.40
N ALA A 5 40.00 40.92 -37.95
CA ALA A 5 39.31 39.85 -37.25
C ALA A 5 40.27 39.04 -36.35
N SER A 6 39.75 38.46 -35.27
CA SER A 6 40.30 37.22 -34.72
C SER A 6 39.16 36.25 -34.38
N ASN A 7 39.04 35.21 -35.22
CA ASN A 7 38.25 34.02 -34.96
C ASN A 7 38.92 33.24 -33.83
N LEU A 8 38.41 33.30 -32.59
CA LEU A 8 38.75 32.29 -31.59
C LEU A 8 37.89 31.05 -31.83
N LYS A 9 38.45 30.15 -32.64
CA LYS A 9 37.94 28.80 -32.83
C LYS A 9 38.22 28.02 -31.55
N ILE A 10 37.27 28.05 -30.60
CA ILE A 10 37.34 27.26 -29.37
C ILE A 10 37.10 25.80 -29.76
N PHE A 11 38.16 25.04 -29.98
CA PHE A 11 38.09 23.58 -30.05
C PHE A 11 38.01 23.03 -28.64
N SER A 12 36.81 22.99 -28.08
CA SER A 12 36.53 22.19 -26.89
C SER A 12 36.19 20.76 -27.33
N HIS A 13 37.17 19.86 -27.31
CA HIS A 13 36.89 18.43 -27.31
C HIS A 13 36.54 18.03 -25.88
N ALA A 14 35.26 18.14 -25.53
CA ALA A 14 34.73 17.60 -24.28
C ALA A 14 34.80 16.07 -24.37
N ARG A 15 35.89 15.48 -23.88
CA ARG A 15 35.94 14.04 -23.60
C ARG A 15 35.20 13.81 -22.29
N SER A 16 34.04 13.19 -22.37
CA SER A 16 33.33 12.69 -21.21
C SER A 16 34.23 11.72 -20.44
N ILE A 17 34.58 12.08 -19.22
CA ILE A 17 35.18 11.15 -18.27
C ILE A 17 34.04 10.37 -17.61
N SER A 18 33.62 9.27 -18.24
CA SER A 18 32.82 8.28 -17.51
C SER A 18 33.70 7.70 -16.41
N LEU A 19 33.48 8.13 -15.17
CA LEU A 19 33.99 7.40 -14.02
C LEU A 19 33.47 5.96 -14.13
N PRO A 20 34.31 4.94 -13.93
CA PRO A 20 33.81 3.58 -13.87
C PRO A 20 32.75 3.54 -12.78
N THR A 21 31.50 3.27 -13.14
CA THR A 21 30.47 2.88 -12.18
C THR A 21 30.99 1.58 -11.59
N SER A 22 31.65 1.63 -10.43
CA SER A 22 32.01 0.40 -9.74
C SER A 22 30.70 -0.22 -9.30
N SER A 23 30.21 -1.19 -10.07
CA SER A 23 29.15 -2.06 -9.60
C SER A 23 29.60 -2.63 -8.26
N HIS A 24 28.67 -2.69 -7.32
CA HIS A 24 28.96 -3.22 -5.99
C HIS A 24 29.69 -4.58 -6.17
N PRO A 25 30.78 -4.86 -5.44
CA PRO A 25 31.59 -6.07 -5.66
C PRO A 25 30.75 -7.34 -5.59
N LEU A 26 29.65 -7.28 -4.84
CA LEU A 26 28.65 -8.34 -4.77
C LEU A 26 27.88 -8.49 -6.12
N LEU A 27 27.37 -7.40 -6.71
CA LEU A 27 26.71 -7.48 -8.02
C LEU A 27 27.63 -7.96 -9.16
N ALA A 28 28.92 -7.61 -9.09
CA ALA A 28 29.92 -8.06 -10.06
C ALA A 28 30.19 -9.58 -9.97
N SER A 29 30.20 -10.13 -8.75
CA SER A 29 30.41 -11.57 -8.56
C SER A 29 29.14 -12.39 -8.85
N ALA A 30 27.93 -11.86 -8.66
CA ALA A 30 26.69 -12.48 -9.16
C ALA A 30 26.74 -12.71 -10.68
N ASP A 31 27.13 -11.67 -11.42
CA ASP A 31 27.19 -11.70 -12.88
C ASP A 31 28.27 -12.67 -13.38
N GLU A 32 29.38 -12.79 -12.64
CA GLU A 32 30.41 -13.81 -12.91
C GLU A 32 29.86 -15.23 -12.71
N HIS A 33 29.16 -15.50 -11.60
CA HIS A 33 28.53 -16.80 -11.34
C HIS A 33 27.51 -17.17 -12.44
N LEU A 34 26.73 -16.19 -12.90
CA LEU A 34 25.74 -16.38 -13.97
C LEU A 34 26.43 -16.65 -15.32
N ARG A 35 27.48 -15.90 -15.66
CA ARG A 35 28.28 -16.13 -16.88
C ARG A 35 28.95 -17.50 -16.88
N ARG A 36 29.49 -17.92 -15.74
CA ARG A 36 30.11 -19.24 -15.56
C ARG A 36 29.11 -20.38 -15.73
N LEU A 37 27.91 -20.24 -15.19
CA LEU A 37 26.84 -21.23 -15.32
C LEU A 37 26.36 -21.34 -16.78
N LYS A 38 26.25 -20.21 -17.47
CA LYS A 38 25.85 -20.13 -18.89
C LYS A 38 26.90 -20.73 -19.83
N SER A 39 28.19 -20.59 -19.51
CA SER A 39 29.31 -21.15 -20.29
C SER A 39 29.60 -22.62 -19.99
N SER A 40 28.85 -23.27 -19.10
CA SER A 40 29.06 -24.65 -18.67
C SER A 40 28.48 -25.66 -19.67
N GLU A 41 29.01 -25.66 -20.89
CA GLU A 41 28.75 -26.72 -21.88
C GLU A 41 29.63 -27.94 -21.57
N GLY A 42 29.01 -29.11 -21.39
CA GLY A 42 29.71 -30.36 -21.06
C GLY A 42 29.82 -30.74 -19.57
N ALA A 43 29.38 -29.88 -18.64
CA ALA A 43 29.32 -30.23 -17.21
C ALA A 43 28.19 -31.21 -16.88
N SER A 44 28.40 -32.02 -15.84
CA SER A 44 27.38 -32.97 -15.38
C SER A 44 26.15 -32.24 -14.83
N ALA A 45 24.98 -32.91 -14.86
CA ALA A 45 23.74 -32.34 -14.33
C ALA A 45 23.89 -31.90 -12.85
N CYS A 46 24.64 -32.67 -12.05
CA CYS A 46 24.91 -32.32 -10.65
C CYS A 46 25.71 -31.02 -10.51
N GLN A 47 26.72 -30.78 -11.36
CA GLN A 47 27.53 -29.56 -11.32
C GLN A 47 26.72 -28.33 -11.73
N LYS A 48 25.77 -28.47 -12.66
CA LYS A 48 24.87 -27.38 -13.05
C LYS A 48 23.88 -27.02 -11.95
N LEU A 49 23.32 -28.03 -11.26
CA LEU A 49 22.43 -27.82 -10.12
C LEU A 49 23.15 -27.19 -8.93
N ASP A 50 24.38 -27.61 -8.66
CA ASP A 50 25.23 -27.02 -7.61
C ASP A 50 25.55 -25.55 -7.93
N GLY A 51 25.92 -25.25 -9.17
CA GLY A 51 26.10 -23.88 -9.63
C GLY A 51 24.83 -23.01 -9.48
N LEU A 52 23.65 -23.58 -9.72
CA LEU A 52 22.37 -22.87 -9.60
C LEU A 52 22.03 -22.57 -8.14
N LYS A 53 22.30 -23.52 -7.24
CA LYS A 53 22.15 -23.33 -5.79
C LYS A 53 23.06 -22.21 -5.28
N ASN A 54 24.33 -22.22 -5.69
CA ASN A 54 25.29 -21.18 -5.32
C ASN A 54 24.87 -19.80 -5.86
N LEU A 55 24.33 -19.74 -7.07
CA LEU A 55 23.79 -18.49 -7.63
C LEU A 55 22.56 -18.00 -6.85
N TYR A 56 21.71 -18.91 -6.39
CA TYR A 56 20.52 -18.58 -5.60
C TYR A 56 20.88 -18.04 -4.21
N GLU A 57 21.82 -18.68 -3.52
CA GLU A 57 22.37 -18.20 -2.24
C GLU A 57 22.99 -16.81 -2.42
N TYR A 58 23.72 -16.61 -3.51
CA TYR A 58 24.34 -15.33 -3.83
C TYR A 58 23.32 -14.22 -4.14
N LEU A 59 22.23 -14.55 -4.84
CA LEU A 59 21.16 -13.61 -5.11
C LEU A 59 20.45 -13.16 -3.82
N ASP A 60 20.33 -14.03 -2.83
CA ASP A 60 19.79 -13.67 -1.52
C ASP A 60 20.69 -12.61 -0.85
N ASP A 61 22.00 -12.79 -0.86
CA ASP A 61 22.97 -11.79 -0.37
C ASP A 61 22.89 -10.45 -1.13
N VAL A 62 22.65 -10.49 -2.45
CA VAL A 62 22.42 -9.29 -3.27
C VAL A 62 21.08 -8.62 -2.92
N LEU A 63 20.02 -9.36 -2.64
CA LEU A 63 18.72 -8.81 -2.27
C LEU A 63 18.73 -8.18 -0.87
N GLN A 64 19.57 -8.70 0.03
CA GLN A 64 19.78 -8.15 1.36
C GLN A 64 20.65 -6.87 1.38
N LEU A 65 21.22 -6.47 0.24
CA LEU A 65 22.09 -5.29 0.16
C LEU A 65 21.32 -4.00 0.51
N PRO A 66 21.89 -3.09 1.32
CA PRO A 66 21.19 -1.87 1.78
C PRO A 66 20.68 -0.99 0.63
N LEU A 67 21.39 -0.99 -0.51
CA LEU A 67 21.02 -0.24 -1.70
C LEU A 67 19.65 -0.67 -2.26
N ASN A 68 19.37 -1.98 -2.22
CA ASN A 68 18.09 -2.54 -2.64
C ASN A 68 17.02 -2.33 -1.56
N GLN A 69 17.39 -2.46 -0.28
CA GLN A 69 16.46 -2.22 0.84
C GLN A 69 16.02 -0.76 0.96
N GLN A 70 16.85 0.21 0.57
CA GLN A 70 16.52 1.63 0.70
C GLN A 70 15.50 2.11 -0.35
N GLU A 71 15.53 1.59 -1.58
CA GLU A 71 14.51 1.87 -2.62
C GLU A 71 13.22 1.06 -2.41
N VAL A 72 13.34 -0.13 -1.80
CA VAL A 72 12.24 -1.07 -1.58
C VAL A 72 11.50 -0.72 -0.29
N SER A 73 12.18 -0.57 0.85
CA SER A 73 11.56 -0.33 2.18
C SER A 73 10.71 0.93 2.25
N GLY A 74 11.16 2.05 1.67
CA GLY A 74 10.38 3.30 1.73
C GLY A 74 9.05 3.21 0.97
N LYS A 75 8.99 2.36 -0.06
CA LYS A 75 7.81 2.20 -0.91
C LYS A 75 6.78 1.24 -0.32
N TRP A 76 7.23 0.17 0.35
CA TRP A 76 6.32 -0.75 1.05
C TRP A 76 5.66 -0.12 2.27
N ASP A 77 6.37 0.74 3.00
CA ASP A 77 5.82 1.41 4.19
C ASP A 77 4.64 2.34 3.85
N GLU A 78 4.65 2.99 2.68
CA GLU A 78 3.51 3.80 2.21
C GLU A 78 2.35 2.94 1.75
N GLU A 79 2.62 1.90 0.95
CA GLU A 79 1.59 0.97 0.45
C GLU A 79 0.89 0.21 1.60
N GLU A 80 1.64 -0.25 2.60
CA GLU A 80 1.10 -0.93 3.77
C GLU A 80 0.19 -0.01 4.59
N VAL A 81 0.57 1.26 4.74
CA VAL A 81 -0.27 2.23 5.46
C VAL A 81 -1.51 2.63 4.67
N ILE A 82 -1.40 2.81 3.35
CA ILE A 82 -2.56 3.03 2.49
C ILE A 82 -3.53 1.84 2.59
N LEU A 83 -3.00 0.62 2.63
CA LEU A 83 -3.78 -0.59 2.78
C LEU A 83 -4.47 -0.66 4.15
N ASP A 84 -3.76 -0.40 5.26
CA ASP A 84 -4.34 -0.37 6.61
C ASP A 84 -5.46 0.69 6.71
N VAL A 85 -5.24 1.90 6.19
CA VAL A 85 -6.26 2.96 6.17
C VAL A 85 -7.48 2.54 5.34
N SER A 86 -7.24 1.92 4.18
CA SER A 86 -8.31 1.44 3.29
C SER A 86 -9.14 0.32 3.92
N LEU A 87 -8.49 -0.62 4.60
CA LEU A 87 -9.15 -1.70 5.34
C LEU A 87 -10.04 -1.14 6.46
N ARG A 88 -9.52 -0.21 7.27
CA ARG A 88 -10.31 0.44 8.32
C ARG A 88 -11.51 1.20 7.77
N LEU A 89 -11.36 1.86 6.62
CA LEU A 89 -12.47 2.53 5.96
C LEU A 89 -13.55 1.53 5.55
N LEU A 90 -13.16 0.38 5.01
CA LEU A 90 -14.08 -0.69 4.64
C LEU A 90 -14.85 -1.23 5.84
N ASP A 91 -14.17 -1.44 6.98
CA ASP A 91 -14.80 -1.86 8.24
C ASP A 91 -15.84 -0.84 8.73
N ILE A 92 -15.50 0.45 8.67
CA ILE A 92 -16.43 1.53 9.03
C ILE A 92 -17.65 1.53 8.11
N CYS A 93 -17.44 1.38 6.79
CA CYS A 93 -18.54 1.31 5.83
C CYS A 93 -19.44 0.10 6.09
N GLY A 94 -18.86 -1.05 6.43
CA GLY A 94 -19.58 -2.25 6.87
C GLY A 94 -20.45 -1.97 8.09
N ALA A 95 -19.89 -1.36 9.13
CA ALA A 95 -20.63 -1.00 10.34
C ALA A 95 -21.78 -0.01 10.06
N VAL A 96 -21.56 1.00 9.21
CA VAL A 96 -22.61 1.95 8.83
C VAL A 96 -23.74 1.27 8.07
N LYS A 97 -23.42 0.35 7.15
CA LYS A 97 -24.42 -0.44 6.41
C LYS A 97 -25.26 -1.32 7.34
N GLU A 98 -24.64 -1.91 8.34
CA GLU A 98 -25.31 -2.72 9.36
C GLU A 98 -26.26 -1.86 10.22
N ILE A 99 -25.80 -0.71 10.72
CA ILE A 99 -26.62 0.27 11.45
C ILE A 99 -27.83 0.69 10.61
N TYR A 100 -27.63 0.98 9.33
CA TYR A 100 -28.71 1.37 8.42
C TYR A 100 -29.73 0.24 8.24
N SER A 101 -29.27 -1.00 8.09
CA SER A 101 -30.13 -2.18 7.96
C SER A 101 -30.99 -2.38 9.21
N GLN A 102 -30.40 -2.27 10.41
CA GLN A 102 -31.12 -2.35 11.68
C GLN A 102 -32.11 -1.20 11.86
N MET A 103 -31.76 0.03 11.46
CA MET A 103 -32.70 1.16 11.49
C MET A 103 -33.91 0.87 10.62
N LYS A 104 -33.68 0.39 9.39
CA LYS A 104 -34.76 0.04 8.45
C LYS A 104 -35.68 -1.03 9.03
N GLU A 105 -35.11 -2.09 9.62
CA GLU A 105 -35.89 -3.16 10.27
C GLU A 105 -36.73 -2.64 11.44
N SER A 106 -36.16 -1.77 12.29
CA SER A 106 -36.87 -1.18 13.42
C SER A 106 -38.07 -0.33 12.97
N VAL A 107 -37.93 0.45 11.88
CA VAL A 107 -39.00 1.24 11.29
C VAL A 107 -40.08 0.32 10.70
N GLN A 108 -39.69 -0.69 9.94
CA GLN A 108 -40.63 -1.65 9.34
C GLN A 108 -41.43 -2.40 10.41
N THR A 109 -40.80 -2.76 11.52
CA THR A 109 -41.46 -3.43 12.65
C THR A 109 -42.50 -2.52 13.31
N LEU A 110 -42.16 -1.25 13.51
CA LEU A 110 -43.07 -0.25 14.05
C LEU A 110 -44.26 -0.01 13.12
N GLU A 111 -44.00 0.22 11.82
CA GLU A 111 -45.04 0.40 10.81
C GLU A 111 -45.97 -0.81 10.71
N SER A 112 -45.41 -2.02 10.75
CA SER A 112 -46.19 -3.27 10.72
C SER A 112 -47.07 -3.43 11.95
N SER A 113 -46.60 -2.96 13.12
CA SER A 113 -47.38 -2.97 14.35
C SER A 113 -48.51 -1.94 14.31
N LEU A 114 -48.26 -0.76 13.73
CA LEU A 114 -49.27 0.28 13.51
C LEU A 114 -50.37 -0.19 12.53
N ARG A 115 -49.98 -0.79 11.39
CA ARG A 115 -50.92 -1.30 10.37
C ARG A 115 -51.84 -2.38 10.91
N ARG A 116 -51.35 -3.23 11.82
CA ARG A 116 -52.15 -4.32 12.44
C ARG A 116 -53.16 -3.84 13.49
N LYS A 117 -53.27 -2.52 13.77
CA LYS A 117 -54.17 -1.95 14.80
C LYS A 117 -54.12 -2.73 16.12
N ARG A 118 -52.91 -3.02 16.60
CA ARG A 118 -52.75 -3.66 17.91
C ARG A 118 -53.25 -2.74 19.02
N SER A 119 -53.65 -3.33 20.16
CA SER A 119 -54.11 -2.59 21.34
C SER A 119 -53.11 -1.48 21.73
N GLY A 120 -53.61 -0.41 22.36
CA GLY A 120 -52.82 0.77 22.73
C GLY A 120 -51.55 0.43 23.51
N ASP A 121 -51.64 -0.50 24.47
CA ASP A 121 -50.50 -0.94 25.28
C ASP A 121 -49.41 -1.62 24.46
N HIS A 122 -49.79 -2.44 23.47
CA HIS A 122 -48.83 -3.09 22.58
C HIS A 122 -48.16 -2.06 21.65
N LEU A 123 -48.91 -1.07 21.16
CA LEU A 123 -48.34 -0.04 20.31
C LEU A 123 -47.36 0.85 21.09
N ALA A 124 -47.70 1.21 22.34
CA ALA A 124 -46.82 1.97 23.23
C ALA A 124 -45.48 1.26 23.45
N ASN A 125 -45.50 -0.06 23.70
CA ASN A 125 -44.29 -0.87 23.86
C ASN A 125 -43.43 -0.90 22.58
N GLU A 126 -44.03 -1.05 21.40
CA GLU A 126 -43.26 -1.02 20.14
C GLU A 126 -42.65 0.35 19.83
N VAL A 127 -43.35 1.44 20.17
CA VAL A 127 -42.81 2.80 20.08
C VAL A 127 -41.61 2.96 21.02
N GLU A 128 -41.70 2.45 22.26
CA GLU A 128 -40.59 2.48 23.21
C GLU A 128 -39.37 1.70 22.70
N LYS A 129 -39.58 0.49 22.18
CA LYS A 129 -38.51 -0.32 21.57
C LYS A 129 -37.86 0.39 20.38
N TYR A 130 -38.65 0.98 19.49
CA TYR A 130 -38.14 1.78 18.38
C TYR A 130 -37.29 2.96 18.88
N MET A 131 -37.78 3.69 19.89
CA MET A 131 -37.06 4.84 20.44
C MET A 131 -35.74 4.43 21.10
N PHE A 132 -35.73 3.32 21.84
CA PHE A 132 -34.52 2.76 22.41
C PHE A 132 -33.52 2.34 21.33
N SER A 133 -33.99 1.59 20.31
CA SER A 133 -33.17 1.17 19.17
C SER A 133 -32.58 2.37 18.44
N LYS A 134 -33.39 3.37 18.09
CA LYS A 134 -32.94 4.62 17.46
C LYS A 134 -31.85 5.32 18.26
N LYS A 135 -32.00 5.42 19.58
CA LYS A 135 -30.98 6.03 20.46
C LYS A 135 -29.68 5.24 20.43
N GLN A 136 -29.76 3.92 20.48
CA GLN A 136 -28.60 3.03 20.42
C GLN A 136 -27.89 3.08 19.07
N LEU A 137 -28.63 2.99 17.97
CA LEU A 137 -28.12 3.10 16.60
C LEU A 137 -27.44 4.46 16.37
N ASN A 138 -28.04 5.55 16.82
CA ASN A 138 -27.41 6.88 16.75
C ASN A 138 -26.08 6.94 17.53
N LYS A 139 -26.02 6.32 18.71
CA LYS A 139 -24.77 6.24 19.49
C LYS A 139 -23.69 5.48 18.71
N MET A 140 -24.05 4.39 18.03
CA MET A 140 -23.12 3.62 17.20
C MET A 140 -22.68 4.42 15.95
N MET A 141 -23.61 5.10 15.29
CA MET A 141 -23.30 5.97 14.15
C MET A 141 -22.32 7.08 14.53
N CYS A 142 -22.51 7.71 15.69
CA CYS A 142 -21.56 8.70 16.22
C CYS A 142 -20.17 8.10 16.50
N LYS A 143 -20.08 6.82 16.90
CA LYS A 143 -18.79 6.13 17.04
C LYS A 143 -18.13 5.92 15.68
N CYS A 144 -18.86 5.38 14.70
CA CYS A 144 -18.36 5.19 13.33
C CYS A 144 -17.84 6.51 12.75
N TYR A 145 -18.57 7.61 12.94
CA TYR A 145 -18.14 8.94 12.50
C TYR A 145 -16.83 9.39 13.17
N LYS A 146 -16.65 9.14 14.47
CA LYS A 146 -15.40 9.46 15.16
C LYS A 146 -14.23 8.63 14.65
N GLU A 147 -14.43 7.34 14.39
CA GLU A 147 -13.40 6.46 13.82
C GLU A 147 -13.04 6.89 12.38
N LEU A 148 -14.04 7.27 11.57
CA LEU A 148 -13.83 7.80 10.22
C LEU A 148 -12.94 9.04 10.25
N LYS A 149 -13.23 9.98 11.15
CA LYS A 149 -12.43 11.20 11.32
C LYS A 149 -11.00 10.93 11.80
N ARG A 150 -10.76 9.81 12.49
CA ARG A 150 -9.39 9.38 12.84
C ARG A 150 -8.68 8.77 11.64
N ALA A 151 -9.34 7.90 10.89
CA ALA A 151 -8.79 7.29 9.67
C ALA A 151 -8.42 8.37 8.63
N GLU A 152 -9.24 9.41 8.48
CA GLU A 152 -8.97 10.55 7.61
C GLU A 152 -7.69 11.29 7.99
N LYS A 153 -7.50 11.59 9.28
CA LYS A 153 -6.28 12.28 9.76
C LYS A 153 -5.02 11.46 9.50
N ASN A 154 -5.09 10.15 9.70
CA ASN A 154 -3.94 9.26 9.46
C ASN A 154 -3.53 9.24 7.98
N CYS A 155 -4.47 9.48 7.07
CA CYS A 155 -4.20 9.63 5.63
C CYS A 155 -3.59 11.00 5.30
N SER A 156 -4.02 12.08 5.97
CA SER A 156 -3.50 13.44 5.73
C SER A 156 -2.10 13.67 6.29
N ILE A 157 -1.73 13.04 7.40
CA ILE A 157 -0.43 13.24 8.07
C ILE A 157 0.76 12.78 7.19
N LYS A 158 0.53 11.96 6.16
CA LYS A 158 1.59 11.42 5.30
C LYS A 158 1.73 12.08 3.92
N LYS A 159 0.95 13.11 3.60
CA LYS A 159 1.14 13.89 2.35
C LYS A 159 2.21 14.98 2.47
N ASP A 160 2.64 15.30 3.69
CA ASP A 160 3.52 16.43 4.00
C ASP A 160 4.95 16.00 4.42
N CYS A 161 5.31 14.72 4.31
CA CYS A 161 6.67 14.22 4.52
C CYS A 161 7.31 13.82 3.18
#